data_AF-K4QXB9-F1
#
_entry.id   AF-K4QXB9-F1
#
_cell.length_a   1.000
_cell.length_b   1.000
_cell.length_c   1.000
_cell.angle_alpha   90.00
_cell.angle_beta   90.00
_cell.angle_gamma   90.00
#
_symmetry.space_group_name_H-M   'P 1'
#
loop_
_entity.id
_entity.type
_entity.pdbx_description
1 polymer ?
#
loop_
_entity_poly.entity_id
_entity_poly.type
_entity_poly.pdbx_seq_one_letter_code
_entity_poly.pdbx_strand_id
1 'polypeptide(L)' 'MIYFIIFMAVIYFLIVVPYKHYQARRGVKAFGEPGPVKTCPACLSEDLPAAASKCLHCATEQPSA' A
#
# COMPACT_ATOMS: atom_id res chain seq x y z
N MET A 1 28.33 -20.45 -1.75
CA MET A 1 26.91 -20.75 -1.42
C MET A 1 26.57 -20.45 0.04
N ILE A 2 27.28 -21.01 1.02
CA ILE A 2 27.02 -20.75 2.45
C ILE A 2 27.07 -19.26 2.82
N TYR A 3 28.13 -18.54 2.41
CA TYR A 3 28.24 -17.10 2.66
C TYR A 3 27.08 -16.29 2.05
N PHE A 4 26.61 -16.68 0.87
CA PHE A 4 25.48 -16.01 0.21
C PHE A 4 24.18 -16.18 1.01
N ILE A 5 23.92 -17.39 1.51
CA ILE A 5 22.75 -17.66 2.35
C ILE A 5 22.82 -16.87 3.66
N ILE A 6 24.00 -16.83 4.30
CA ILE A 6 24.20 -16.05 5.54
C ILE A 6 23.97 -14.57 5.27
N PHE A 7 24.51 -14.03 4.17
CA PHE A 7 24.33 -12.64 3.80
C PHE A 7 22.85 -12.27 3.53
N MET A 8 22.13 -13.13 2.80
CA MET A 8 20.69 -12.96 2.57
C MET A 8 19.88 -13.02 3.87
N ALA A 9 20.22 -13.93 4.79
CA ALA A 9 19.59 -14.00 6.10
C ALA A 9 19.81 -12.70 6.88
N VAL A 10 21.05 -12.20 6.94
CA VAL A 10 21.38 -10.95 7.63
C VAL A 10 20.59 -9.78 7.06
N ILE A 11 20.54 -9.62 5.73
CA ILE A 11 19.75 -8.56 5.08
C ILE A 11 18.27 -8.71 5.40
N TYR A 12 17.71 -9.91 5.32
CA TYR A 12 16.29 -10.13 5.57
C TYR A 12 15.93 -9.76 7.01
N PHE A 13 16.69 -10.26 7.98
CA PHE A 13 16.39 -10.02 9.40
C PHE A 13 16.70 -8.58 9.84
N LEU A 14 17.77 -7.95 9.32
CA LEU A 14 18.16 -6.60 9.75
C LEU A 14 17.52 -5.47 8.95
N ILE A 15 17.11 -5.69 7.71
CA ILE A 15 16.52 -4.65 6.87
C ILE A 15 15.03 -4.92 6.66
N VAL A 16 14.67 -6.07 6.10
CA VAL A 16 13.29 -6.33 5.66
C VAL A 16 12.34 -6.41 6.85
N VAL A 17 12.69 -7.14 7.92
CA VAL A 17 11.83 -7.30 9.10
C VAL A 17 11.55 -5.97 9.82
N PRO A 18 12.55 -5.17 10.23
CA PRO A 18 12.27 -3.90 10.89
C PRO A 18 11.60 -2.89 9.94
N TYR A 19 11.96 -2.87 8.66
CA TYR A 19 11.30 -2.01 7.67
C TYR A 19 9.82 -2.36 7.52
N LYS A 20 9.48 -3.66 7.44
CA LYS A 20 8.09 -4.14 7.39
C LYS A 20 7.32 -3.79 8.65
N HIS A 21 7.92 -3.96 9.83
CA HIS A 21 7.30 -3.62 11.11
C HIS A 21 7.04 -2.11 11.23
N TYR A 22 8.00 -1.30 10.78
CA TYR A 22 7.87 0.15 10.76
C TYR A 22 6.78 0.64 9.80
N GLN A 23 6.73 0.07 8.59
CA GLN A 23 5.69 0.38 7.60
C GLN A 23 4.29 0.00 8.09
N ALA A 24 4.14 -1.18 8.71
CA ALA A 24 2.88 -1.61 9.30
C ALA A 24 2.37 -0.63 10.38
N ARG A 25 3.27 -0.07 11.20
CA ARG A 25 2.93 0.96 12.19
C ARG A 25 2.47 2.28 11.57
N ARG A 26 2.97 2.63 10.38
CA ARG A 26 2.55 3.83 9.64
C ARG A 26 1.26 3.63 8.83
N GLY A 27 0.65 2.45 8.87
CA GLY A 27 -0.54 2.13 8.06
C GLY A 27 -0.24 1.97 6.56
N VAL A 28 1.03 2.02 6.17
CA VAL A 28 1.45 1.86 4.77
C VAL A 28 1.78 0.39 4.56
N LYS A 29 0.85 -0.36 3.95
CA LYS A 29 1.12 -1.73 3.49
C LYS A 29 1.65 -1.67 2.05
N ALA A 30 2.93 -1.34 1.88
CA ALA A 30 3.55 -1.30 0.55
C ALA A 30 3.55 -2.64 -0.21
N PHE A 31 3.25 -3.76 0.49
CA PHE A 31 3.14 -5.11 -0.08
C PHE A 31 1.78 -5.76 0.20
N GLY A 32 0.74 -4.98 0.49
CA GLY A 32 -0.62 -5.51 0.59
C GLY A 32 -1.28 -5.58 -0.79
N GLU A 33 -2.22 -6.52 -0.99
CA GLU A 33 -3.14 -6.45 -2.12
C GLU A 33 -3.74 -5.03 -2.21
N PRO A 34 -3.78 -4.43 -3.42
CA PRO A 34 -4.52 -3.20 -3.60
C PRO A 34 -5.94 -3.43 -3.11
N GLY A 35 -6.37 -2.63 -2.13
CA GLY A 35 -7.74 -2.69 -1.65
C GLY A 35 -8.73 -2.44 -2.79
N PRO A 36 -10.03 -2.78 -2.61
CA PRO A 36 -11.03 -2.54 -3.64
C PRO A 36 -10.98 -1.07 -4.09
N VAL A 37 -10.84 -0.87 -5.39
CA VAL A 37 -10.87 0.44 -6.06
C VAL A 37 -12.22 0.66 -6.73
N LYS A 38 -12.64 1.92 -6.87
CA LYS A 38 -13.86 2.34 -7.55
C LYS A 38 -13.55 3.45 -8.55
N THR A 39 -14.33 3.51 -9.63
CA THR A 39 -14.22 4.60 -10.61
C THR A 39 -14.98 5.83 -10.12
N CYS A 40 -14.35 7.00 -10.18
CA CYS A 40 -15.00 8.26 -9.83
C CYS A 40 -16.03 8.66 -10.92
N PRO A 41 -17.32 8.90 -10.58
CA PRO A 41 -18.34 9.22 -11.58
C PRO A 41 -18.20 10.62 -12.20
N ALA A 42 -17.44 11.51 -11.55
CA ALA A 42 -17.26 12.89 -12.03
C ALA A 42 -16.10 13.06 -13.00
N CYS A 43 -14.97 12.36 -12.76
CA CYS A 43 -13.74 12.53 -13.53
C CYS A 43 -13.20 11.24 -14.18
N LEU A 44 -13.90 10.12 -14.00
CA LEU A 44 -13.59 8.81 -14.61
C LEU A 44 -12.23 8.21 -14.21
N SER A 45 -11.58 8.69 -13.15
CA SER A 45 -10.36 8.08 -12.62
C SER A 45 -10.66 6.73 -11.95
N GLU A 46 -9.87 5.70 -12.23
CA GLU A 46 -10.11 4.31 -11.80
C GLU A 46 -9.33 3.91 -10.52
N ASP A 47 -8.33 4.69 -10.12
CA ASP A 47 -7.42 4.36 -9.00
C ASP A 47 -7.94 4.78 -7.62
N LEU A 48 -9.24 5.04 -7.48
CA LEU A 48 -9.78 5.59 -6.24
C LEU A 48 -10.11 4.49 -5.23
N PRO A 49 -9.60 4.53 -3.98
CA PRO A 49 -9.97 3.54 -2.97
C PRO A 49 -11.48 3.52 -2.72
N ALA A 50 -12.09 2.34 -2.63
CA ALA A 50 -13.54 2.20 -2.45
C ALA A 50 -14.06 2.92 -1.19
N ALA A 51 -13.25 2.93 -0.13
CA ALA A 51 -13.54 3.60 1.13
C ALA A 51 -13.31 5.13 1.11
N ALA A 52 -12.82 5.70 0.00
CA ALA A 52 -12.62 7.14 -0.10
C ALA A 52 -13.96 7.88 -0.08
N SER A 53 -14.09 8.86 0.82
CA SER A 53 -15.21 9.81 0.88
C SER A 53 -15.02 10.98 -0.09
N LYS A 54 -13.79 11.21 -0.56
CA LYS A 54 -13.46 12.32 -1.47
C LYS A 54 -12.45 11.86 -2.52
N CYS A 55 -12.64 12.28 -3.77
CA CYS A 55 -11.75 11.90 -4.86
C CYS A 55 -10.38 12.59 -4.75
N LEU A 56 -9.29 11.84 -4.92
CA LEU A 56 -7.92 12.38 -4.91
C LEU A 56 -7.62 13.30 -6.11
N HIS A 57 -8.29 13.07 -7.25
CA HIS A 57 -8.00 13.79 -8.49
C HIS A 57 -8.82 15.07 -8.65
N CYS A 58 -10.13 14.98 -8.45
CA CYS A 58 -11.06 16.10 -8.68
C CYS A 58 -11.66 16.70 -7.41
N ALA A 59 -11.32 16.15 -6.22
CA ALA A 59 -11.85 16.59 -4.94
C ALA A 59 -13.39 16.53 -4.78
N THR A 60 -14.12 15.88 -5.69
CA THR A 60 -15.56 15.64 -5.55
C THR A 60 -15.85 14.63 -4.45
N GLU A 61 -16.91 14.89 -3.66
CA GLU A 61 -17.46 13.95 -2.68
C GLU A 61 -17.87 12.64 -3.36
N GLN A 62 -17.50 11.52 -2.76
CA GLN A 62 -17.80 10.19 -3.27
C GLN A 62 -18.97 9.59 -2.49
N PRO A 63 -19.88 8.85 -3.16
CA PRO A 63 -20.87 8.06 -2.46
C PRO A 63 -20.18 7.12 -1.47
N SER A 64 -20.71 7.00 -0.25
CA SER A 64 -20.28 5.93 0.66
C SER A 64 -20.69 4.60 0.04
N ALA A 65 -19.72 3.69 -0.08
CA ALA A 65 -19.93 2.36 -0.62
C ALA A 65 -21.00 1.59 0.19
#